data_AF-A0AAU9HEI5-F1
#
_entry.id   AF-A0AAU9HEI5-F1
#
_cell.length_a   1.000
_cell.length_b   1.000
_cell.length_c   1.000
_cell.angle_alpha   90.00
_cell.angle_beta   90.00
_cell.angle_gamma   90.00
#
_symmetry.space_group_name_H-M   'P 1'
#
loop_
_entity.id
_entity.type
_entity.pdbx_description
1 polymer ?
#
loop_
_entity_poly.entity_id
_entity_poly.type
_entity_poly.pdbx_seq_one_letter_code
_entity_poly.pdbx_strand_id
1 'polypeptide(L)' 'MLIQNVLIGPEIKKLNKTIDVNFLSDSTFVGRASGRSMEGFGIFDGDVLIIDRAKTVRNYYIIVAC' A
#
# COMPACT_ATOMS: atom_id res chain seq x y z
N MET A 1 30.00 3.80 -26.93
CA MET A 1 29.73 2.85 -25.84
C MET A 1 28.68 3.48 -24.95
N LEU A 2 27.41 3.07 -25.08
CA LEU A 2 26.30 3.63 -24.29
C LEU A 2 26.34 2.99 -22.89
N ILE A 3 26.72 3.78 -21.89
CA ILE A 3 26.71 3.34 -20.50
C ILE A 3 25.24 3.30 -20.07
N GLN A 4 24.70 2.12 -19.81
CA GLN A 4 23.31 1.98 -19.36
C GLN A 4 23.17 2.50 -17.93
N ASN A 5 22.26 3.45 -17.72
CA ASN A 5 21.90 4.01 -16.41
C ASN A 5 21.41 2.95 -15.40
N VAL A 6 21.13 1.71 -15.85
CA VAL A 6 20.81 0.55 -15.00
C VAL A 6 21.91 0.27 -13.97
N LEU A 7 23.17 0.58 -14.26
CA LEU A 7 24.32 0.27 -13.40
C LEU A 7 24.61 1.32 -12.31
N ILE A 8 23.90 2.46 -12.30
CA ILE A 8 24.20 3.62 -11.42
C ILE A 8 23.01 3.95 -10.50
N GLY A 9 21.97 3.13 -10.48
CA GLY A 9 20.85 3.29 -9.54
C GLY A 9 21.24 2.87 -8.12
N PRO A 10 20.66 3.46 -7.06
CA PRO A 10 20.79 2.95 -5.70
C PRO A 10 20.37 1.47 -5.67
N GLU A 11 21.03 0.65 -4.83
CA GLU A 11 20.60 -0.74 -4.62
C GLU A 11 19.12 -0.75 -4.25
N ILE A 12 18.27 -1.11 -5.21
CA ILE A 12 16.84 -1.22 -4.99
C ILE A 12 16.66 -2.41 -4.06
N LYS A 13 16.41 -2.14 -2.78
CA LYS A 13 16.08 -3.16 -1.80
C LYS A 13 14.86 -3.92 -2.32
N LYS A 14 15.11 -5.11 -2.85
CA LYS A 14 14.07 -5.98 -3.38
C LYS A 14 13.10 -6.28 -2.22
N LEU A 15 11.82 -5.98 -2.42
CA LEU A 15 10.82 -6.33 -1.42
C LEU A 15 10.90 -7.84 -1.16
N ASN A 16 10.76 -8.23 0.09
CA ASN A 16 10.77 -9.64 0.52
C ASN A 16 9.63 -10.47 -0.09
N LYS A 17 8.60 -9.79 -0.58
CA LYS A 17 7.37 -10.35 -1.14
C LYS A 17 7.00 -9.55 -2.38
N THR A 18 6.55 -10.24 -3.43
CA THR A 18 5.93 -9.57 -4.59
C THR A 18 4.59 -8.98 -4.19
N ILE A 19 4.11 -8.01 -4.96
CA ILE A 19 2.78 -7.44 -4.76
C ILE A 19 1.71 -8.54 -4.84
N ASP A 20 1.89 -9.50 -5.74
CA ASP A 20 0.96 -10.63 -5.93
C ASP A 20 0.76 -11.46 -4.66
N VAL A 21 1.82 -11.76 -3.91
CA VAL A 21 1.70 -12.59 -2.69
C VAL A 21 1.04 -11.87 -1.50
N ASN A 22 0.97 -10.53 -1.50
CA ASN A 22 0.17 -9.79 -0.51
C ASN A 22 -1.32 -9.75 -0.88
N PHE A 23 -1.66 -9.87 -2.17
CA PHE A 23 -3.04 -10.07 -2.62
C PHE A 23 -3.54 -11.50 -2.41
N LEU A 24 -2.64 -12.48 -2.25
CA LEU A 24 -2.97 -13.89 -2.07
C LEU A 24 -3.34 -14.29 -0.63
N SER A 25 -3.34 -13.38 0.35
CA SER A 25 -3.87 -13.68 1.68
C SER A 25 -5.37 -13.38 1.76
N ASP A 26 -6.15 -14.33 2.28
CA ASP A 26 -7.61 -14.22 2.49
C ASP A 26 -8.03 -13.03 3.41
N SER A 27 -7.07 -12.39 4.07
CA SER A 27 -7.27 -11.21 4.91
C SER A 27 -7.10 -9.88 4.18
N THR A 28 -6.66 -9.88 2.91
CA THR A 28 -6.45 -8.65 2.12
C THR A 28 -7.72 -8.25 1.37
N PHE A 29 -8.16 -7.01 1.57
CA PHE A 29 -9.36 -6.42 0.97
C PHE A 29 -9.01 -5.17 0.19
N VAL A 30 -9.75 -4.92 -0.88
CA VAL A 30 -9.60 -3.71 -1.69
C VAL A 30 -10.86 -2.86 -1.54
N GLY A 31 -10.67 -1.59 -1.20
CA GLY A 31 -11.72 -0.59 -1.14
C GLY A 31 -11.39 0.63 -1.99
N ARG A 32 -12.40 1.45 -2.30
CA ARG A 32 -12.19 2.78 -2.88
C ARG A 32 -12.53 3.82 -1.82
N ALA A 33 -11.61 4.72 -1.54
CA ALA A 33 -11.87 5.86 -0.69
C ALA A 33 -12.99 6.71 -1.31
N SER A 34 -13.88 7.23 -0.47
CA SER A 34 -14.99 8.07 -0.90
C SER A 34 -15.13 9.29 -0.01
N GLY A 35 -15.20 10.47 -0.63
CA GLY A 35 -15.23 11.76 0.06
C GLY A 35 -13.84 12.26 0.45
N ARG A 36 -13.82 13.31 1.27
CA ARG A 36 -12.63 14.13 1.54
C ARG A 36 -12.22 14.20 3.01
N SER A 37 -12.83 13.39 3.87
CA SER A 37 -12.63 13.43 5.33
C SER A 37 -11.22 13.04 5.77
N MET A 38 -10.49 12.29 4.94
CA MET A 38 -9.19 11.72 5.26
C MET A 38 -8.03 12.37 4.48
N GLU A 39 -8.26 13.48 3.76
CA GLU A 39 -7.23 14.17 2.97
C GLU A 39 -6.07 14.69 3.84
N GLY A 40 -6.34 15.04 5.10
CA GLY A 40 -5.31 15.43 6.08
C GLY A 40 -4.32 14.31 6.44
N PHE A 41 -4.66 13.07 6.11
CA PHE A 41 -3.81 11.89 6.25
C PHE A 41 -3.32 11.34 4.89
N GLY A 42 -3.55 12.08 3.80
CA GLY A 42 -3.10 11.71 2.46
C GLY A 42 -3.98 10.66 1.76
N ILE A 43 -5.22 10.47 2.20
CA ILE A 43 -6.21 9.61 1.54
C ILE A 43 -7.23 10.51 0.84
N PHE A 44 -7.25 10.48 -0.49
CA PHE A 44 -8.10 11.31 -1.33
C PHE A 44 -9.28 10.53 -1.91
N ASP A 45 -10.31 11.25 -2.34
CA ASP A 45 -11.46 10.65 -3.01
C ASP A 45 -11.01 9.87 -4.25
N GLY A 46 -11.46 8.61 -4.36
CA GLY A 46 -11.11 7.74 -5.47
C GLY A 46 -9.85 6.89 -5.28
N ASP A 47 -9.05 7.11 -4.24
CA ASP A 47 -7.87 6.29 -3.95
C ASP A 47 -8.22 4.82 -3.74
N VAL A 48 -7.33 3.93 -4.18
CA VAL A 48 -7.43 2.48 -3.92
C VAL A 48 -6.80 2.15 -2.57
N LEU A 49 -7.62 1.61 -1.67
CA LEU A 49 -7.19 1.17 -0.34
C LEU A 49 -6.91 -0.33 -0.37
N ILE A 50 -5.71 -0.73 0.05
CA ILE A 50 -5.36 -2.12 0.31
C ILE A 50 -5.38 -2.33 1.81
N ILE A 51 -6.25 -3.20 2.29
CA ILE A 51 -6.62 -3.33 3.70
C ILE A 51 -6.27 -4.74 4.17
N ASP A 52 -5.47 -4.85 5.24
CA ASP A 52 -5.18 -6.13 5.90
C ASP A 52 -6.05 -6.28 7.16
N ARG A 53 -7.08 -7.13 7.07
CA ARG A 53 -8.04 -7.36 8.17
C ARG A 53 -7.52 -8.28 9.27
N ALA A 54 -6.41 -9.00 9.05
CA ALA A 54 -5.85 -9.90 10.06
C ALA A 54 -4.94 -9.16 11.06
N LYS A 55 -4.59 -7.89 10.78
CA LYS A 55 -3.75 -7.08 11.66
C LYS A 55 -4.50 -6.68 12.92
N THR A 56 -3.83 -6.83 14.06
CA THR A 56 -4.29 -6.25 15.32
C THR A 56 -4.22 -4.73 15.25
N VAL A 57 -5.36 -4.06 15.49
CA VAL A 57 -5.46 -2.59 15.52
C VAL A 57 -4.64 -2.02 16.67
N ARG A 58 -3.96 -0.90 16.41
CA ARG A 58 -3.15 -0.16 17.40
C ARG A 58 -3.47 1.33 17.32
N ASN A 59 -3.09 2.06 18.36
CA ASN A 59 -3.20 3.52 18.35
C ASN A 59 -2.51 4.10 17.11
N TYR A 60 -3.15 5.12 16.53
CA TYR A 60 -2.73 5.82 15.31
C TYR A 60 -2.83 5.02 14.00
N TYR A 61 -3.43 3.82 14.01
CA TYR A 61 -3.73 3.12 12.75
C TYR A 61 -4.96 3.74 12.09
N ILE A 62 -4.91 3.89 10.77
CA ILE A 62 -6.10 4.17 9.95
C ILE A 62 -6.77 2.83 9.64
N ILE A 63 -8.04 2.70 9.98
CA ILE A 63 -8.82 1.47 9.82
C ILE A 63 -10.07 1.70 8.99
N VAL A 64 -10.61 0.62 8.44
CA VAL A 64 -11.99 0.57 7.94
C VAL A 64 -12.85 -0.09 9.03
N ALA A 65 -13.83 0.64 9.54
CA ALA A 65 -14.76 0.18 10.59
C ALA A 65 -16.20 0.15 10.05
N CYS A 66 -17.06 -0.66 10.67
CA CYS A 66 -18.50 -0.75 10.39
C CYS A 66 -19.35 -0.28 11.57
#